data_AF-A0A4R2DCP3-F1
#
_entry.id   AF-A0A4R2DCP3-F1
#
_cell.length_a   1.000
_cell.length_b   1.000
_cell.length_c   1.000
_cell.angle_alpha   90.00
_cell.angle_beta   90.00
_cell.angle_gamma   90.00
#
_symmetry.space_group_name_H-M   'P 1'
#
loop_
_entity.id
_entity.type
_entity.pdbx_description
1 polymer ?
#
loop_
_entity_poly.entity_id
_entity_poly.type
_entity_poly.pdbx_seq_one_letter_code
_entity_poly.pdbx_strand_id
1 'polypeptide(L)' 'MAEKALNPNHMTIQQFAKAINCTRETIKKYRRDENAHPIFRKTFQFGTAAHSQLFWHRKDVEAYLVETTGHGLEDVA' A
#
# COMPACT_ATOMS: atom_id res chain seq x y z
N MET A 1 -27.19 4.58 8.70
CA MET A 1 -26.11 5.33 8.04
C MET A 1 -25.02 4.32 7.74
N ALA A 2 -24.89 3.89 6.48
CA ALA A 2 -23.96 2.83 6.11
C ALA A 2 -22.54 3.35 6.27
N GLU A 3 -21.84 2.86 7.30
CA GLU A 3 -20.39 2.88 7.36
C GLU A 3 -19.93 2.30 6.03
N LYS A 4 -19.41 3.15 5.15
CA LYS A 4 -18.71 2.72 3.95
C LYS A 4 -17.54 1.89 4.44
N ALA A 5 -17.76 0.59 4.60
CA ALA A 5 -16.77 -0.38 4.98
C ALA A 5 -15.60 -0.15 4.03
N LEU A 6 -14.52 0.42 4.57
CA LEU A 6 -13.23 0.35 3.92
C LEU A 6 -13.01 -1.13 3.69
N ASN A 7 -13.15 -1.57 2.42
CA ASN A 7 -13.03 -2.99 2.09
C ASN A 7 -11.80 -3.54 2.81
N PRO A 8 -11.91 -4.63 3.58
CA PRO A 8 -10.79 -5.20 4.34
C PRO A 8 -9.62 -5.66 3.45
N ASN A 9 -9.84 -5.62 2.14
CA ASN A 9 -8.87 -5.89 1.09
C ASN A 9 -8.03 -4.68 0.68
N HIS A 10 -8.20 -3.51 1.30
CA HIS A 10 -7.45 -2.30 0.96
C HIS A 10 -6.57 -1.83 2.12
N MET A 11 -5.32 -1.51 1.82
CA MET A 11 -4.37 -0.94 2.77
C MET A 11 -4.09 0.52 2.42
N THR A 12 -4.02 1.35 3.44
CA THR A 12 -3.61 2.75 3.29
C THR A 12 -2.09 2.85 3.15
N ILE A 13 -1.59 3.99 2.67
CA ILE A 13 -0.14 4.26 2.63
C ILE A 13 0.56 4.01 3.97
N GLN A 14 -0.13 4.28 5.09
CA GLN A 14 0.43 4.10 6.43
C GLN A 14 0.56 2.62 6.80
N GLN A 15 -0.45 1.82 6.46
CA GLN A 15 -0.40 0.38 6.69
C GLN A 15 0.64 -0.28 5.77
N PHE A 16 0.70 0.12 4.51
CA PHE A 16 1.71 -0.35 3.57
C PHE A 16 3.12 -0.01 4.07
N ALA A 17 3.35 1.25 4.47
CA ALA A 17 4.61 1.70 5.07
C ALA A 17 5.02 0.84 6.27
N LYS A 18 4.09 0.53 7.17
CA LYS A 18 4.34 -0.32 8.32
C LYS A 18 4.71 -1.75 7.91
N ALA A 19 4.03 -2.31 6.92
CA ALA A 19 4.26 -3.69 6.46
C ALA A 19 5.65 -3.87 5.82
N ILE A 20 6.13 -2.87 5.07
CA ILE A 20 7.48 -2.88 4.46
C ILE A 20 8.55 -2.24 5.37
N ASN A 21 8.21 -1.95 6.64
CA ASN A 21 9.06 -1.25 7.61
C ASN A 21 9.74 0.02 7.03
N CYS A 22 9.00 0.80 6.24
CA CYS A 22 9.49 2.03 5.61
C CYS A 22 8.63 3.23 6.00
N THR A 23 9.06 4.42 5.58
CA THR A 23 8.27 5.64 5.75
C THR A 23 7.37 5.92 4.53
N ARG A 24 6.31 6.70 4.76
CA ARG A 24 5.40 7.17 3.70
C ARG A 24 6.13 7.97 2.62
N GLU A 25 7.20 8.67 2.98
CA GLU A 25 8.01 9.45 2.04
C GLU A 25 8.84 8.55 1.13
N THR A 26 9.40 7.47 1.67
CA THR A 26 10.09 6.44 0.90
C THR A 26 9.16 5.80 -0.13
N ILE A 27 7.92 5.47 0.25
CA ILE A 27 6.90 4.98 -0.70
C ILE A 27 6.61 5.99 -1.81
N LYS A 28 6.49 7.29 -1.47
CA LYS A 28 6.29 8.35 -2.47
C LYS A 28 7.49 8.48 -3.42
N LYS A 29 8.71 8.28 -2.92
CA LYS A 29 9.93 8.23 -3.75
C LYS A 29 9.89 7.02 -4.68
N TYR A 30 9.63 5.82 -4.17
CA TYR A 30 9.53 4.61 -4.99
C TYR A 30 8.42 4.68 -6.04
N ARG A 31 7.32 5.39 -5.78
CA ARG A 31 6.29 5.62 -6.80
C ARG A 31 6.82 6.42 -8.00
N ARG A 32 7.73 7.37 -7.76
CA ARG A 32 8.38 8.19 -8.80
C ARG A 32 9.55 7.47 -9.45
N ASP A 33 10.17 6.54 -8.75
CA ASP A 33 11.26 5.73 -9.25
C ASP A 33 10.76 4.72 -10.30
N GLU A 34 11.49 4.58 -11.40
CA GLU A 34 11.16 3.65 -12.49
C GLU A 34 11.68 2.23 -12.27
N ASN A 35 12.69 2.07 -11.40
CA ASN A 35 13.27 0.78 -11.04
C ASN A 35 12.56 0.15 -9.83
N ALA A 36 11.72 0.92 -9.14
CA ALA A 36 10.93 0.40 -8.03
C ALA A 36 9.83 -0.56 -8.48
N HIS A 37 9.41 -1.40 -7.54
CA HIS A 37 8.43 -2.44 -7.79
C HIS A 37 7.08 -1.84 -8.29
N PRO A 38 6.41 -2.45 -9.30
CA PRO A 38 5.18 -1.91 -9.87
C PRO A 38 4.05 -1.72 -8.85
N ILE A 39 4.11 -2.39 -7.68
CA ILE A 39 3.17 -2.21 -6.56
C ILE A 39 3.06 -0.74 -6.11
N PHE A 40 4.16 0.01 -6.09
CA PHE A 40 4.18 1.40 -5.63
C PHE A 40 3.37 2.31 -6.57
N ARG A 41 3.21 1.90 -7.82
CA ARG A 41 2.44 2.59 -8.86
C ARG A 41 1.00 2.09 -8.96
N LYS A 42 0.76 0.81 -8.65
CA LYS A 42 -0.53 0.14 -8.49
C LYS A 42 -1.31 0.66 -7.26
N THR A 43 -1.53 1.96 -7.26
CA THR A 43 -2.27 2.72 -6.25
C THR A 43 -3.57 3.19 -6.82
N PHE A 44 -4.62 3.14 -6.02
CA PHE A 44 -5.88 3.81 -6.34
C PHE A 44 -6.14 4.90 -5.31
N GLN A 45 -6.74 5.99 -5.79
CA GLN A 45 -7.07 7.16 -5.02
C GLN A 45 -8.58 7.30 -4.99
N PHE A 46 -9.17 7.34 -3.79
CA PHE A 46 -10.58 7.69 -3.64
C PHE A 46 -10.68 9.21 -3.46
N GLY A 47 -11.27 9.88 -4.45
CA GLY A 47 -11.51 11.33 -4.46
C GLY A 47 -10.48 12.14 -5.25
N THR A 48 -10.89 13.33 -5.69
CA THR A 48 -10.13 14.28 -6.51
C THR A 48 -9.28 15.26 -5.68
N ALA A 49 -9.23 15.10 -4.36
CA ALA A 49 -8.51 16.02 -3.49
C ALA A 49 -6.98 15.78 -3.59
N ALA A 50 -6.20 16.87 -3.58
CA ALA A 50 -4.74 16.82 -3.56
C ALA A 50 -4.16 16.08 -2.32
N HIS A 51 -4.99 15.90 -1.28
CA HIS A 51 -4.69 15.14 -0.07
C HIS A 51 -5.36 13.76 -0.01
N SER A 52 -5.98 13.31 -1.10
CA SER A 52 -6.67 12.02 -1.11
C SER A 52 -5.68 10.89 -0.79
N GLN A 53 -6.11 10.04 0.14
CA GLN A 53 -5.31 8.95 0.65
C GLN A 53 -5.07 7.92 -0.46
N LEU A 54 -3.81 7.48 -0.61
CA LEU A 54 -3.46 6.39 -1.51
C LEU A 54 -3.80 5.06 -0.84
N PHE A 55 -4.40 4.19 -1.64
CA PHE A 55 -4.77 2.84 -1.24
C PHE A 55 -4.11 1.82 -2.16
N TRP A 56 -3.81 0.68 -1.58
CA TRP A 56 -3.28 -0.51 -2.24
C TRP A 56 -4.19 -1.68 -1.96
N HIS A 57 -4.20 -2.66 -2.87
CA HIS A 57 -4.84 -3.94 -2.59
C HIS A 57 -3.95 -4.76 -1.67
N ARG A 58 -4.51 -5.25 -0.57
CA ARG A 58 -3.83 -6.09 0.42
C ARG A 58 -3.18 -7.31 -0.26
N LYS A 59 -3.88 -7.94 -1.22
CA LYS A 59 -3.36 -9.08 -1.99
C LYS A 59 -2.09 -8.74 -2.77
N ASP A 60 -2.08 -7.61 -3.47
CA ASP A 60 -0.89 -7.19 -4.23
C ASP A 60 0.27 -6.79 -3.28
N VAL A 61 -0.03 -6.21 -2.11
CA VAL A 61 0.97 -5.89 -1.08
C VAL A 61 1.56 -7.16 -0.47
N GLU A 62 0.72 -8.12 -0.15
CA GLU A 62 1.13 -9.41 0.41
C GLU A 62 1.98 -10.19 -0.59
N ALA A 63 1.57 -10.27 -1.86
CA ALA A 63 2.38 -10.87 -2.92
C ALA A 63 3.75 -10.18 -3.04
N TYR A 64 3.79 -8.84 -2.96
CA TYR A 64 5.05 -8.09 -2.96
C TYR A 64 5.93 -8.40 -1.75
N LEU A 65 5.36 -8.47 -0.54
CA LEU A 65 6.12 -8.80 0.67
C LEU A 65 6.66 -10.23 0.59
N VAL A 66 5.84 -11.20 0.18
CA VAL A 66 6.28 -12.58 -0.01
C VAL A 66 7.40 -12.65 -1.06
N GLU A 67 7.31 -11.89 -2.15
CA GLU A 67 8.37 -11.87 -3.18
C GLU A 67 9.65 -11.18 -2.71
N THR A 68 9.54 -10.08 -1.96
CA THR A 68 10.69 -9.23 -1.60
C THR A 68 11.36 -9.65 -0.31
N THR A 69 10.58 -10.02 0.70
CA THR A 69 11.05 -10.37 2.04
C THR A 69 10.86 -11.86 2.33
N GLY A 70 10.01 -12.58 1.61
CA GLY A 70 9.65 -13.97 1.94
C GLY A 70 8.61 -14.09 3.06
N HIS A 71 8.15 -12.96 3.63
CA HIS A 71 7.20 -12.92 4.73
C HIS A 71 5.85 -12.37 4.27
N GLY A 72 4.77 -13.07 4.57
CA GLY A 72 3.41 -12.60 4.30
C GLY A 72 2.97 -11.51 5.28
N LEU A 73 1.91 -10.78 4.91
CA LEU A 73 1.34 -9.72 5.75
C LEU A 73 0.75 -10.27 7.07
N GLU A 74 0.45 -11.57 7.11
CA GLU A 74 -0.06 -12.30 8.28
C GLU A 74 0.96 -12.42 9.42
N ASP A 75 2.26 -12.26 9.15
CA ASP A 75 3.33 -12.34 10.17
C ASP A 75 3.53 -11.02 10.94
N VAL A 76 2.88 -9.93 10.49
CA VAL A 76 3.04 -8.57 11.03
C VAL A 76 1.81 -8.12 11.86
N ALA A 77 0.94 -9.06 12.24
CA ALA A 77 -0.28 -8.81 13.01
C ALA A 77 -0.02 -8.72 14.54
#